data_AF-A0A1V4TLI0-F1
#
_entry.id   AF-A0A1V4TLI0-F1
#
_cell.length_a   1.000
_cell.length_b   1.000
_cell.length_c   1.000
_cell.angle_alpha   90.00
_cell.angle_beta   90.00
_cell.angle_gamma   90.00
#
_symmetry.space_group_name_H-M   'P 1'
#
loop_
_entity.id
_entity.type
_entity.pdbx_description
1 polymer ?
#
loop_
_entity_poly.entity_id
_entity_poly.type
_entity_poly.pdbx_seq_one_letter_code
_entity_poly.pdbx_strand_id
1 'polypeptide(L)'
;MRLQVKITDYGFSDSLKRYYVTYHVTGLTDEDFAKLTQVLEDPIMVRGNEIYLNVYFEEEYYPFGTDDSKNRLEDYQAREEIEMTAYILDLLEND
;
A
#
# COMPACT_ATOMS: atom_id res chain seq x y z
N MET A 1 -4.16 -13.96 -14.11
CA MET A 1 -4.03 -13.30 -12.80
C MET A 1 -4.65 -11.91 -12.88
N ARG A 2 -5.27 -11.39 -11.82
CA ARG A 2 -5.67 -9.97 -11.74
C ARG A 2 -5.24 -9.43 -10.38
N LEU A 3 -4.03 -8.88 -10.34
CA LEU A 3 -3.51 -8.16 -9.18
C LEU A 3 -4.50 -7.06 -8.79
N GLN A 4 -4.78 -6.96 -7.50
CA GLN A 4 -5.63 -5.91 -6.95
C GLN A 4 -5.00 -5.35 -5.70
N VAL A 5 -4.91 -4.02 -5.64
CA VAL A 5 -4.48 -3.27 -4.46
C VAL A 5 -5.65 -2.43 -3.98
N LYS A 6 -5.92 -2.47 -2.67
CA LYS A 6 -6.95 -1.67 -2.01
C LYS A 6 -6.44 -1.03 -0.74
N ILE A 7 -6.79 0.23 -0.49
CA ILE A 7 -6.55 0.83 0.83
C ILE A 7 -7.59 0.30 1.81
N THR A 8 -7.13 -0.25 2.93
CA THR A 8 -8.02 -0.82 3.96
C THR A 8 -8.02 -0.02 5.25
N ASP A 9 -6.95 0.71 5.53
CA ASP A 9 -6.86 1.62 6.67
C ASP A 9 -5.84 2.73 6.38
N TYR A 10 -6.00 3.88 7.02
CA TYR A 10 -5.08 5.01 6.92
C TYR A 10 -5.30 5.97 8.08
N GLY A 11 -4.25 6.68 8.49
CA GLY A 11 -4.37 7.70 9.52
C GLY A 11 -3.05 8.06 10.16
N PHE A 12 -3.12 8.54 11.40
CA PHE A 12 -1.96 8.81 12.24
C PHE A 12 -1.87 7.78 13.36
N SER A 13 -0.72 7.10 13.47
CA SER A 13 -0.43 6.17 14.56
C SER A 13 0.13 6.93 15.74
N ASP A 14 -0.65 7.04 16.82
CA ASP A 14 -0.20 7.70 18.05
C ASP A 14 0.98 7.00 18.73
N SER A 15 1.06 5.67 18.62
CA SER A 15 2.14 4.88 19.20
C SER A 15 3.46 5.06 18.45
N LEU A 16 3.39 5.18 17.12
CA LEU A 16 4.57 5.32 16.26
C LEU A 16 4.90 6.79 15.94
N LYS A 17 3.98 7.71 16.26
CA LYS A 17 4.05 9.13 15.92
C LYS A 17 4.32 9.39 14.44
N ARG A 18 3.65 8.63 13.57
CA ARG A 18 3.77 8.68 12.11
C ARG A 18 2.44 8.48 11.42
N TYR A 19 2.30 9.07 10.23
CA TYR A 19 1.17 8.78 9.37
C TYR A 19 1.36 7.43 8.68
N TYR A 20 0.26 6.78 8.30
CA TYR A 20 0.31 5.48 7.64
C TYR A 20 -0.83 5.29 6.65
N VAL A 21 -0.58 4.39 5.69
CA VAL A 21 -1.58 3.79 4.80
C VAL A 21 -1.36 2.28 4.76
N THR A 22 -2.43 1.52 4.93
CA THR A 22 -2.44 0.05 4.86
C THR A 22 -3.06 -0.39 3.54
N TYR A 23 -2.25 -1.00 2.68
CA TYR A 23 -2.67 -1.55 1.40
C TYR A 23 -2.88 -3.06 1.52
N HIS A 24 -4.01 -3.55 1.01
CA HIS A 24 -4.33 -4.96 0.88
C HIS A 24 -4.10 -5.39 -0.55
N VAL A 25 -3.12 -6.27 -0.74
CA VAL A 25 -2.70 -6.80 -2.04
C VAL A 25 -3.21 -8.22 -2.17
N THR A 26 -3.98 -8.47 -3.22
CA THR A 26 -4.61 -9.77 -3.51
C THR A 26 -4.48 -10.15 -4.98
N GLY A 27 -4.81 -11.40 -5.27
CA GLY A 27 -4.78 -11.91 -6.64
C GLY A 27 -3.38 -12.19 -7.16
N LEU A 28 -2.40 -12.42 -6.27
CA LEU A 28 -1.04 -12.83 -6.59
C LEU A 28 -0.99 -14.33 -6.95
N THR A 29 -0.08 -14.73 -7.85
CA THR A 29 0.31 -16.14 -7.95
C THR A 29 1.24 -16.51 -6.81
N ASP A 30 1.43 -17.82 -6.56
CA ASP A 30 2.38 -18.29 -5.53
C ASP A 30 3.81 -17.81 -5.81
N GLU A 31 4.20 -17.69 -7.10
CA GLU A 31 5.50 -17.17 -7.52
C GLU A 31 5.64 -15.67 -7.22
N ASP A 32 4.64 -14.86 -7.61
CA ASP A 32 4.64 -13.41 -7.34
C ASP A 32 4.62 -13.11 -5.84
N PHE A 33 3.83 -13.88 -5.08
CA PHE A 33 3.77 -13.77 -3.62
C PHE A 33 5.13 -14.07 -2.98
N ALA A 34 5.80 -15.15 -3.42
CA ALA A 34 7.12 -15.50 -2.93
C ALA A 34 8.17 -14.43 -3.27
N LYS A 35 8.09 -13.82 -4.47
CA LYS A 35 8.97 -12.70 -4.86
C LYS A 35 8.73 -11.48 -3.99
N LEU A 36 7.48 -11.02 -3.88
CA LEU A 36 7.12 -9.81 -3.13
C LEU A 36 7.50 -9.90 -1.65
N THR A 37 7.28 -11.04 -1.01
CA THR A 37 7.64 -11.23 0.41
C THR A 37 9.15 -11.20 0.66
N GLN A 38 9.99 -11.32 -0.37
CA GLN A 38 11.44 -11.19 -0.27
C GLN A 38 11.95 -9.77 -0.53
N VAL A 39 11.25 -9.00 -1.38
CA VAL A 39 11.71 -7.66 -1.84
C VAL A 39 11.02 -6.50 -1.13
N LEU A 40 9.85 -6.70 -0.53
CA LEU A 40 9.16 -5.65 0.22
C LEU A 40 9.91 -5.33 1.52
N GLU A 41 10.40 -4.10 1.63
CA GLU A 41 11.14 -3.62 2.80
C GLU A 41 10.22 -3.14 3.94
N ASP A 42 9.04 -2.66 3.59
CA ASP A 42 8.06 -2.13 4.53
C ASP A 42 7.42 -3.24 5.40
N PRO A 43 6.90 -2.89 6.59
CA PRO A 43 6.22 -3.86 7.44
C PRO A 43 5.02 -4.50 6.73
N ILE A 44 5.12 -5.81 6.51
CA ILE A 44 4.05 -6.62 5.94
C ILE A 44 3.43 -7.56 6.97
N MET A 45 2.12 -7.75 6.85
CA MET A 45 1.40 -8.86 7.48
C MET A 45 0.87 -9.79 6.40
N VAL A 46 1.28 -11.06 6.46
CA VAL A 46 0.81 -12.10 5.53
C VAL A 46 -0.38 -12.84 6.13
N ARG A 47 -1.44 -13.02 5.34
CA ARG A 47 -2.59 -13.88 5.69
C ARG A 47 -2.95 -14.77 4.51
N GLY A 48 -2.49 -16.01 4.53
CA GLY A 48 -2.65 -16.90 3.38
C GLY A 48 -1.83 -16.37 2.19
N ASN A 49 -2.48 -16.15 1.05
CA ASN A 49 -1.86 -15.60 -0.16
C ASN A 49 -2.20 -14.11 -0.36
N GLU A 50 -2.33 -13.38 0.75
CA GLU A 50 -2.67 -11.97 0.79
C GLU A 50 -1.63 -11.21 1.60
N ILE A 51 -1.29 -10.01 1.16
CA ILE A 51 -0.31 -9.14 1.80
C ILE A 51 -1.03 -7.88 2.28
N TYR A 52 -0.85 -7.54 3.55
CA TYR A 52 -1.20 -6.24 4.11
C TYR A 52 0.10 -5.45 4.31
N LEU A 53 0.29 -4.43 3.48
CA LEU A 53 1.48 -3.59 3.44
C LEU A 53 1.21 -2.29 4.19
N ASN A 54 1.99 -2.01 5.24
CA ASN A 54 1.90 -0.77 6.00
C ASN A 54 3.03 0.18 5.58
N VAL A 55 2.68 1.24 4.87
CA VAL A 55 3.63 2.30 4.50
C VAL A 55 3.48 3.46 5.48
N TYR A 56 4.61 3.97 5.98
CA TYR A 56 4.63 5.09 6.93
C TYR A 56 5.16 6.37 6.27
N PHE A 57 4.55 7.50 6.61
CA PHE A 57 4.83 8.79 6.01
C PHE A 57 5.17 9.83 7.07
N GLU A 58 6.07 10.75 6.70
CA GLU A 58 6.15 12.06 7.36
C GLU A 58 4.93 12.90 6.92
N GLU A 59 4.57 13.90 7.72
CA GLU A 59 3.34 14.70 7.51
C GLU A 59 3.28 15.33 6.11
N GLU A 60 4.41 15.83 5.61
CA GLU A 60 4.50 16.50 4.30
C GLU A 60 4.32 15.56 3.10
N TYR A 61 4.53 14.25 3.30
CA TYR A 61 4.37 13.22 2.27
C TYR A 61 3.09 12.41 2.44
N TYR A 62 2.29 12.68 3.47
CA TYR A 62 1.08 11.91 3.74
C TYR A 62 -0.01 12.25 2.70
N PRO A 63 -0.49 11.27 1.91
CA PRO A 63 -1.40 11.52 0.79
C PRO A 63 -2.76 12.10 1.21
N PHE A 64 -3.16 11.90 2.47
CA PHE A 64 -4.43 12.38 3.01
C PHE A 64 -4.27 13.53 4.03
N GLY A 65 -3.12 14.21 4.01
CA GLY A 65 -2.81 15.29 4.95
C GLY A 65 -3.42 16.64 4.61
N THR A 66 -3.76 16.88 3.34
CA THR A 66 -4.21 18.19 2.85
C THR A 66 -5.71 18.37 2.95
N ASP A 67 -6.19 19.62 3.08
CA ASP A 67 -7.63 19.90 3.07
C ASP A 67 -8.31 19.56 1.73
N ASP A 68 -7.58 19.61 0.62
CA ASP A 68 -8.07 19.15 -0.69
C ASP A 68 -8.34 17.64 -0.68
N SER A 69 -7.42 16.85 -0.11
CA SER A 69 -7.59 15.39 0.00
C SER A 69 -8.82 15.01 0.82
N LYS A 70 -9.18 15.79 1.85
CA LYS A 70 -10.38 15.55 2.66
C LYS A 70 -11.68 15.75 1.87
N ASN A 71 -11.70 16.71 0.93
CA ASN A 71 -12.87 16.99 0.10
C ASN A 71 -13.01 16.03 -1.09
N ARG A 72 -11.90 15.37 -1.49
CA ARG A 72 -11.81 14.49 -2.66
C ARG A 72 -11.20 13.13 -2.30
N LEU A 73 -11.56 12.62 -1.13
CA LEU A 73 -10.92 11.44 -0.55
C LEU A 73 -10.93 10.24 -1.50
N GLU A 74 -12.04 9.98 -2.19
CA GLU A 74 -12.16 8.88 -3.14
C GLU A 74 -11.16 9.00 -4.31
N ASP A 75 -10.93 10.21 -4.82
CA ASP A 75 -9.97 10.45 -5.90
C ASP A 75 -8.53 10.17 -5.43
N TYR A 76 -8.19 10.62 -4.23
CA TYR A 76 -6.87 10.39 -3.64
C TYR A 76 -6.66 8.91 -3.32
N GLN A 77 -7.67 8.23 -2.77
CA GLN A 77 -7.61 6.79 -2.54
C GLN A 77 -7.41 6.02 -3.84
N ALA A 78 -8.19 6.33 -4.89
CA ALA A 78 -8.03 5.68 -6.19
C ALA A 78 -6.65 5.93 -6.80
N ARG A 79 -6.12 7.15 -6.64
CA ARG A 79 -4.76 7.49 -7.08
C ARG A 79 -3.70 6.69 -6.33
N GLU A 80 -3.76 6.63 -5.01
CA GLU A 80 -2.83 5.84 -4.19
C GLU A 80 -2.88 4.35 -4.51
N GLU A 81 -4.07 3.80 -4.76
CA GLU A 81 -4.22 2.40 -5.19
C GLU A 81 -3.55 2.14 -6.55
N ILE A 82 -3.64 3.09 -7.50
CA ILE A 82 -2.98 3.01 -8.80
C ILE A 82 -1.46 3.11 -8.65
N GLU A 83 -0.97 4.08 -7.87
CA GLU A 83 0.45 4.30 -7.63
C GLU A 83 1.08 3.07 -6.94
N MET A 84 0.42 2.52 -5.93
CA MET A 84 0.87 1.30 -5.26
C MET A 84 0.80 0.06 -6.18
N THR A 85 -0.22 -0.05 -7.03
CA THR A 85 -0.28 -1.13 -8.03
C THR A 85 0.91 -1.04 -8.99
N ALA A 86 1.25 0.16 -9.47
CA ALA A 86 2.40 0.36 -10.34
C ALA A 86 3.73 0.00 -9.65
N TYR A 87 3.90 0.41 -8.39
CA TYR A 87 5.06 0.04 -7.59
C TYR A 87 5.21 -1.48 -7.42
N ILE A 88 4.14 -2.19 -7.08
CA ILE A 88 4.16 -3.65 -6.94
C ILE A 88 4.48 -4.34 -8.27
N LEU A 89 3.93 -3.86 -9.39
CA LEU A 89 4.25 -4.40 -10.71
C LEU A 89 5.72 -4.17 -11.07
N ASP A 90 6.27 -3.00 -10.79
CA ASP A 90 7.69 -2.70 -11.02
C ASP A 90 8.61 -3.62 -10.22
N LEU A 91 8.27 -3.92 -8.96
CA LEU A 91 9.01 -4.91 -8.16
C LEU A 91 8.93 -6.34 -8.72
N LEU A 92 7.81 -6.71 -9.36
CA LEU A 92 7.63 -8.03 -9.96
C LEU A 92 8.35 -8.14 -11.31
N GLU A 93 8.38 -7.07 -12.11
CA GLU A 93 9.00 -7.04 -13.44
C GLU A 93 10.53 -6.86 -13.39
N ASN A 94 11.05 -6.13 -12.41
CA ASN A 94 12.49 -5.98 -12.22
C ASN A 94 13.05 -7.23 -11.52
N ASP A 95 13.83 -8.00 -12.28
CA ASP A 95 14.60 -9.20 -11.87
C ASP A 95 16.10 -8.90 -11.95
#